data_AF-A0A7Y6PM76-F1
#
_entry.id   AF-A0A7Y6PM76-F1
#
_cell.length_a   1.000
_cell.length_b   1.000
_cell.length_c   1.000
_cell.angle_alpha   90.00
_cell.angle_beta   90.00
_cell.angle_gamma   90.00
#
_symmetry.space_group_name_H-M   'P 1'
#
loop_
_entity.id
_entity.type
_entity.pdbx_description
1 polymer ?
#
loop_
_entity_poly.entity_id
_entity_poly.type
_entity_poly.pdbx_seq_one_letter_code
_entity_poly.pdbx_strand_id
1 'polypeptide(L)'
;MEIIPQATVIPKDTAQLPKGKYGPIFPKTPACYGFTIIANVKPGTADTIRGYGFKLAKALESDPQLLAPLKLHYLRWVLFDNDTRFMYQGIFDTDFDKYTEDAVALFRKAGVDTVFENLEGFPADWKTNTEAFIKFVRDHQCNSFLEYGEYPYASSDEIKKALKVKGALSEMLEQMQ
;
A
#
# COMPACT_ATOMS: atom_id res chain seq x y z
N MET A 1 1.81 -25.61 13.77
CA MET A 1 1.49 -24.40 14.56
C MET A 1 0.11 -23.95 14.11
N GLU A 2 -0.82 -23.77 15.04
CA GLU A 2 -2.16 -23.28 14.73
C GLU A 2 -2.09 -21.79 14.37
N ILE A 3 -2.77 -21.37 13.30
CA ILE A 3 -2.89 -19.96 12.92
C ILE A 3 -4.17 -19.44 13.56
N ILE A 4 -4.03 -18.49 14.49
CA ILE A 4 -5.13 -17.92 15.25
C ILE A 4 -5.32 -16.47 14.80
N PRO A 5 -6.48 -16.09 14.23
CA PRO A 5 -6.75 -14.71 13.83
C PRO A 5 -6.67 -13.71 14.99
N GLN A 6 -6.22 -12.49 14.71
CA GLN A 6 -6.06 -11.44 15.72
C GLN A 6 -6.55 -10.09 15.22
N ALA A 7 -7.01 -9.27 16.16
CA ALA A 7 -7.33 -7.87 15.92
C ALA A 7 -6.57 -6.96 16.89
N THR A 8 -6.31 -5.73 16.49
CA THR A 8 -5.67 -4.71 17.32
C THR A 8 -6.33 -3.36 17.10
N VAL A 9 -6.67 -2.69 18.20
CA VAL A 9 -7.16 -1.31 18.20
C VAL A 9 -5.95 -0.37 18.17
N ILE A 10 -5.98 0.61 17.27
CA ILE A 10 -4.94 1.62 17.17
C ILE A 10 -5.44 2.88 17.90
N PRO A 11 -4.66 3.40 18.87
CA PRO A 11 -5.06 4.59 19.60
C PRO A 11 -5.12 5.80 18.68
N LYS A 12 -6.13 6.66 18.90
CA LYS A 12 -6.25 7.93 18.19
C LYS A 12 -5.06 8.86 18.46
N ASP A 13 -4.55 8.83 19.69
CA ASP A 13 -3.37 9.60 20.06
C ASP A 13 -2.09 8.83 19.69
N THR A 14 -1.28 9.47 18.84
CA THR A 14 0.01 8.94 18.36
C THR A 14 1.21 9.71 18.94
N ALA A 15 0.99 10.59 19.93
CA ALA A 15 2.06 11.41 20.51
C ALA A 15 3.16 10.56 21.16
N GLN A 16 2.77 9.43 21.75
CA GLN A 16 3.67 8.49 22.43
C GLN A 16 4.45 7.58 21.47
N LEU A 17 4.10 7.57 20.17
CA LEU A 17 4.77 6.72 19.20
C LEU A 17 6.18 7.23 18.91
N PRO A 18 7.16 6.32 18.71
CA PRO A 18 8.50 6.68 18.25
C PRO A 18 8.41 7.54 16.99
N LYS A 19 9.25 8.57 16.90
CA LYS A 19 9.34 9.42 15.72
C LYS A 19 10.43 8.88 14.79
N GLY A 20 10.01 8.50 13.59
CA GLY A 20 10.89 8.22 12.46
C GLY A 20 11.28 9.50 11.74
N LYS A 21 11.81 9.34 10.53
CA LYS A 21 12.30 10.46 9.72
C LYS A 21 11.15 11.38 9.30
N TYR A 22 9.98 10.81 9.03
CA TYR A 22 8.85 11.55 8.47
C TYR A 22 7.61 11.59 9.37
N GLY A 23 7.74 11.27 10.67
CA GLY A 23 6.63 11.33 11.62
C GLY A 23 6.55 10.10 12.53
N PRO A 24 5.40 9.82 13.16
CA PRO A 24 5.25 8.67 14.03
C PRO A 24 5.40 7.36 13.24
N ILE A 25 6.12 6.41 13.85
CA ILE A 25 6.22 5.03 13.41
C ILE A 25 5.08 4.25 14.07
N PHE A 26 4.14 3.80 13.25
CA PHE A 26 3.04 2.96 13.73
C PHE A 26 3.55 1.55 14.03
N PRO A 27 3.05 0.91 15.09
CA PRO A 27 3.42 -0.47 15.38
C PRO A 27 2.93 -1.41 14.28
N LYS A 28 3.67 -2.50 14.07
CA LYS A 28 3.17 -3.62 13.27
C LYS A 28 1.94 -4.20 13.96
N THR A 29 0.86 -4.36 13.23
CA THR A 29 -0.40 -4.95 13.70
C THR A 29 -0.54 -6.39 13.17
N PRO A 30 -1.59 -7.13 13.54
CA PRO A 30 -1.94 -8.39 12.88
C PRO A 30 -2.01 -8.30 11.35
N ALA A 31 -2.39 -7.15 10.79
CA ALA A 31 -2.41 -6.92 9.35
C ALA A 31 -1.04 -6.53 8.77
N CYS A 32 0.04 -6.55 9.56
CA CYS A 32 1.36 -5.99 9.26
C CYS A 32 1.38 -4.46 9.38
N TYR A 33 1.81 -3.73 8.34
CA TYR A 33 1.76 -2.28 8.32
C TYR A 33 0.77 -1.82 7.26
N GLY A 34 0.27 -0.60 7.41
CA GLY A 34 -0.63 -0.04 6.43
C GLY A 34 -0.85 1.45 6.60
N PHE A 35 -1.54 2.01 5.62
CA PHE A 35 -2.11 3.34 5.73
C PHE A 35 -3.40 3.42 4.92
N THR A 36 -4.19 4.45 5.25
CA THR A 36 -5.20 4.99 4.34
C THR A 36 -4.86 6.44 4.06
N ILE A 37 -4.87 6.85 2.79
CA ILE A 37 -4.74 8.25 2.36
C ILE A 37 -6.11 8.68 1.85
N ILE A 38 -6.58 9.85 2.28
CA ILE A 38 -7.79 10.49 1.74
C ILE A 38 -7.43 11.89 1.28
N ALA A 39 -7.65 12.19 0.00
CA ALA A 39 -7.42 13.51 -0.56
C ALA A 39 -8.51 13.91 -1.56
N ASN A 40 -8.65 15.20 -1.79
CA ASN A 40 -9.54 15.72 -2.82
C ASN A 40 -8.95 15.51 -4.21
N VAL A 41 -9.82 15.23 -5.17
CA VAL A 41 -9.50 15.09 -6.58
C VAL A 41 -9.54 16.46 -7.23
N LYS A 42 -8.55 16.80 -8.06
CA LYS A 42 -8.56 18.03 -8.86
C LYS A 42 -9.79 18.02 -9.78
N PRO A 43 -10.57 19.12 -9.86
CA PRO A 43 -11.76 19.18 -10.70
C PRO A 43 -11.48 18.73 -12.15
N GLY A 44 -12.33 17.84 -12.68
CA GLY A 44 -12.24 17.35 -14.05
C GLY A 44 -11.19 16.25 -14.32
N THR A 45 -10.54 15.70 -13.28
CA THR A 45 -9.49 14.67 -13.46
C THR A 45 -9.90 13.25 -13.05
N ALA A 46 -11.16 13.03 -12.66
CA ALA A 46 -11.67 11.73 -12.21
C ALA A 46 -11.44 10.60 -13.23
N ASP A 47 -11.78 10.83 -14.50
CA ASP A 47 -11.57 9.84 -15.57
C ASP A 47 -10.09 9.56 -15.80
N THR A 48 -9.22 10.56 -15.64
CA THR A 48 -7.77 10.38 -15.68
C THR A 48 -7.30 9.43 -14.58
N ILE A 49 -7.81 9.61 -13.35
CA ILE A 49 -7.51 8.71 -12.22
C ILE A 49 -7.98 7.28 -12.50
N ARG A 50 -9.20 7.10 -13.03
CA ARG A 50 -9.70 5.77 -13.43
C ARG A 50 -8.82 5.15 -14.52
N GLY A 51 -8.37 5.96 -15.47
CA GLY A 51 -7.38 5.60 -16.50
C GLY A 51 -6.07 5.06 -15.93
N TYR A 52 -5.58 5.61 -14.82
CA TYR A 52 -4.40 5.08 -14.12
C TYR A 52 -4.61 3.66 -13.60
N GLY A 53 -5.80 3.33 -13.10
CA GLY A 53 -6.13 1.97 -12.68
C GLY A 53 -5.97 0.96 -13.81
N PHE A 54 -6.49 1.28 -15.01
CA PHE A 54 -6.33 0.43 -16.20
C PHE A 54 -4.86 0.29 -16.63
N LYS A 55 -4.10 1.40 -16.62
CA LYS A 55 -2.67 1.37 -16.96
C LYS A 55 -1.89 0.47 -16.00
N LEU A 56 -2.16 0.57 -14.69
CA LEU A 56 -1.48 -0.25 -13.68
C LEU A 56 -1.80 -1.74 -13.85
N ALA A 57 -3.07 -2.08 -14.07
CA ALA A 57 -3.48 -3.47 -14.32
C ALA A 57 -2.76 -4.06 -15.54
N LYS A 58 -2.75 -3.33 -16.66
CA LYS A 58 -2.05 -3.75 -17.88
C LYS A 58 -0.54 -3.86 -17.70
N ALA A 59 0.06 -2.96 -16.92
CA ALA A 59 1.50 -3.03 -16.61
C ALA A 59 1.83 -4.30 -15.82
N LEU A 60 0.97 -4.71 -14.88
CA LEU A 60 1.14 -5.93 -14.10
C LEU A 60 0.97 -7.22 -14.93
N GLU A 61 0.18 -7.20 -16.01
CA GLU A 61 0.12 -8.31 -16.95
C GLU A 61 1.47 -8.53 -17.65
N SER A 62 2.19 -7.44 -17.96
CA SER A 62 3.49 -7.48 -18.65
C SER A 62 4.66 -7.74 -17.70
N ASP A 63 4.61 -7.15 -16.50
CA ASP A 63 5.58 -7.36 -15.42
C ASP A 63 4.85 -7.61 -14.09
N PRO A 64 4.58 -8.88 -13.74
CA PRO A 64 3.94 -9.23 -12.47
C PRO A 64 4.75 -8.86 -11.22
N GLN A 65 6.04 -8.54 -11.36
CA GLN A 65 6.93 -8.14 -10.25
C GLN A 65 7.08 -6.62 -10.13
N LEU A 66 6.39 -5.83 -10.96
CA LEU A 66 6.47 -4.36 -10.96
C LEU A 66 6.31 -3.77 -9.56
N LEU A 67 5.33 -4.26 -8.78
CA LEU A 67 5.03 -3.76 -7.43
C LEU A 67 5.76 -4.54 -6.31
N ALA A 68 6.58 -5.54 -6.63
CA ALA A 68 7.27 -6.37 -5.65
C ALA A 68 8.11 -5.58 -4.62
N PRO A 69 8.79 -4.47 -4.98
CA PRO A 69 9.53 -3.66 -4.00
C PRO A 69 8.65 -3.11 -2.88
N LEU A 70 7.35 -2.88 -3.12
CA LEU A 70 6.43 -2.31 -2.13
C LEU A 70 5.95 -3.30 -1.07
N LYS A 71 6.27 -4.59 -1.23
CA LYS A 71 5.88 -5.66 -0.31
C LYS A 71 4.40 -5.63 0.10
N LEU A 72 3.54 -5.37 -0.89
CA LEU A 72 2.09 -5.25 -0.70
C LEU A 72 1.46 -6.62 -0.43
N HIS A 73 0.65 -6.69 0.62
CA HIS A 73 -0.41 -7.70 0.78
C HIS A 73 -1.65 -7.33 -0.03
N TYR A 74 -1.95 -6.03 -0.02
CA TYR A 74 -3.21 -5.53 -0.53
C TYR A 74 -3.10 -4.05 -0.90
N LEU A 75 -3.78 -3.68 -1.99
CA LEU A 75 -3.86 -2.33 -2.53
C LEU A 75 -5.27 -2.08 -3.06
N ARG A 76 -5.92 -1.01 -2.62
CA ARG A 76 -7.22 -0.57 -3.17
C ARG A 76 -7.27 0.94 -3.32
N TRP A 77 -7.69 1.36 -4.51
CA TRP A 77 -7.99 2.76 -4.82
C TRP A 77 -9.51 2.92 -4.98
N VAL A 78 -10.05 3.98 -4.40
CA VAL A 78 -11.48 4.28 -4.44
C VAL A 78 -11.65 5.75 -4.80
N LEU A 79 -12.50 6.01 -5.79
CA LEU A 79 -13.13 7.32 -5.99
C LEU A 79 -14.52 7.28 -5.37
N PHE A 80 -14.84 8.29 -4.56
CA PHE A 80 -16.09 8.38 -3.83
C PHE A 80 -16.56 9.83 -3.74
N ASP A 81 -17.78 10.03 -3.24
CA ASP A 81 -18.46 11.33 -3.22
C ASP A 81 -18.50 11.99 -4.60
N ASN A 82 -19.12 11.30 -5.56
CA ASN A 82 -19.22 11.74 -6.95
C ASN A 82 -17.83 11.98 -7.58
N ASP A 83 -16.89 11.09 -7.28
CA ASP A 83 -15.49 11.13 -7.76
C ASP A 83 -14.71 12.40 -7.36
N THR A 84 -15.16 13.12 -6.33
CA THR A 84 -14.46 14.32 -5.81
C THR A 84 -13.42 13.98 -4.75
N ARG A 85 -13.47 12.78 -4.17
CA ARG A 85 -12.50 12.30 -3.18
C ARG A 85 -11.87 10.99 -3.62
N PHE A 86 -10.58 10.88 -3.34
CA PHE A 86 -9.77 9.69 -3.62
C PHE A 86 -9.30 9.07 -2.31
N MET A 87 -9.41 7.75 -2.22
CA MET A 87 -8.91 6.96 -1.11
C MET A 87 -7.92 5.91 -1.61
N TYR A 88 -6.73 5.90 -1.03
CA TYR A 88 -5.73 4.85 -1.21
C TYR A 88 -5.66 4.05 0.09
N GLN A 89 -5.95 2.75 0.03
CA GLN A 89 -5.69 1.81 1.13
C GLN A 89 -4.56 0.84 0.73
N GLY A 90 -3.54 0.73 1.56
CA GLY A 90 -2.40 -0.16 1.35
C GLY A 90 -2.05 -0.93 2.62
N ILE A 91 -1.76 -2.22 2.47
CA ILE A 91 -1.24 -3.10 3.52
C ILE A 91 0.05 -3.74 3.01
N PHE A 92 1.12 -3.69 3.78
CA PHE A 92 2.47 -4.05 3.35
C PHE A 92 3.37 -4.49 4.53
N ASP A 93 4.54 -5.04 4.21
CA ASP A 93 5.45 -5.65 5.21
C ASP A 93 6.42 -4.68 5.88
N THR A 94 6.69 -3.52 5.27
CA THR A 94 7.67 -2.55 5.75
C THR A 94 7.00 -1.43 6.55
N ASP A 95 7.75 -0.67 7.35
CA ASP A 95 7.19 0.54 7.93
C ASP A 95 6.86 1.60 6.85
N PHE A 96 6.14 2.65 7.27
CA PHE A 96 5.70 3.73 6.39
C PHE A 96 6.85 4.46 5.69
N ASP A 97 7.93 4.75 6.42
CA ASP A 97 9.04 5.55 5.89
C ASP A 97 9.73 4.77 4.78
N LYS A 98 10.01 3.48 5.02
CA LYS A 98 10.57 2.57 4.01
C LYS A 98 9.63 2.39 2.82
N TYR A 99 8.34 2.18 3.07
CA TYR A 99 7.36 2.01 2.00
C TYR A 99 7.32 3.22 1.06
N THR A 100 7.25 4.43 1.63
CA THR A 100 7.14 5.66 0.83
C THR A 100 8.42 5.96 0.05
N GLU A 101 9.59 5.66 0.61
CA GLU A 101 10.86 5.75 -0.12
C GLU A 101 10.92 4.77 -1.30
N ASP A 102 10.49 3.51 -1.08
CA ASP A 102 10.43 2.49 -2.14
C ASP A 102 9.38 2.86 -3.21
N ALA A 103 8.26 3.47 -2.84
CA ALA A 103 7.26 3.98 -3.77
C ALA A 103 7.82 5.09 -4.66
N VAL A 104 8.54 6.07 -4.08
CA VAL A 104 9.18 7.13 -4.86
C VAL A 104 10.25 6.56 -5.80
N ALA A 105 11.06 5.61 -5.33
CA ALA A 105 12.06 4.95 -6.16
C ALA A 105 11.42 4.16 -7.33
N LEU A 106 10.32 3.45 -7.05
CA LEU A 106 9.56 2.71 -8.06
C LEU A 106 9.00 3.64 -9.14
N PHE A 107 8.33 4.74 -8.75
CA PHE A 107 7.77 5.68 -9.73
C PHE A 107 8.84 6.33 -10.60
N ARG A 108 9.99 6.69 -10.01
CA ARG A 108 11.15 7.20 -10.77
C ARG A 108 11.65 6.18 -11.79
N LYS A 109 11.82 4.92 -11.37
CA LYS A 109 12.34 3.85 -12.24
C LYS A 109 11.37 3.49 -13.36
N ALA A 110 10.09 3.43 -13.06
CA ALA A 110 9.05 3.08 -14.03
C ALA A 110 8.80 4.21 -15.04
N GLY A 111 9.26 5.44 -14.76
CA GLY A 111 9.03 6.60 -15.62
C GLY A 111 7.55 6.98 -15.73
N VAL A 112 6.72 6.55 -14.77
CA VAL A 112 5.27 6.73 -14.80
C VAL A 112 4.90 7.90 -13.90
N ASP A 113 4.12 8.83 -14.45
CA ASP A 113 3.47 9.88 -13.68
C ASP A 113 2.54 9.24 -12.63
N THR A 114 2.55 9.76 -11.41
CA THR A 114 1.79 9.13 -10.33
C THR A 114 0.33 9.59 -10.35
N VAL A 115 -0.59 8.71 -9.96
CA VAL A 115 -2.02 9.05 -9.84
C VAL A 115 -2.25 10.26 -8.94
N PHE A 116 -1.36 10.45 -7.95
CA PHE A 116 -1.42 11.55 -6.99
C PHE A 116 -1.29 12.94 -7.64
N GLU A 117 -0.73 13.06 -8.86
CA GLU A 117 -0.68 14.34 -9.59
C GLU A 117 -2.08 14.90 -9.91
N ASN A 118 -3.12 14.07 -9.81
CA ASN A 118 -4.51 14.45 -10.00
C ASN A 118 -5.21 14.83 -8.69
N LEU A 119 -4.48 14.93 -7.57
CA LEU A 119 -5.02 15.28 -6.27
C LEU A 119 -4.65 16.71 -5.87
N GLU A 120 -5.58 17.40 -5.22
CA GLU A 120 -5.38 18.78 -4.77
C GLU A 120 -4.22 18.86 -3.78
N GLY A 121 -3.35 19.85 -3.93
CA GLY A 121 -2.20 20.05 -3.04
C GLY A 121 -1.04 19.09 -3.23
N PHE A 122 -1.10 18.13 -4.17
CA PHE A 122 0.03 17.26 -4.46
C PHE A 122 1.21 18.05 -5.05
N PRO A 123 2.44 17.89 -4.52
CA PRO A 123 3.59 18.70 -4.91
C PRO A 123 4.01 18.44 -6.36
N ALA A 124 4.21 19.50 -7.15
CA ALA A 124 4.63 19.39 -8.54
C ALA A 124 6.08 18.92 -8.71
N ASP A 125 6.93 19.16 -7.71
CA ASP A 125 8.36 18.81 -7.69
C ASP A 125 8.65 17.44 -7.03
N TRP A 126 7.61 16.63 -6.75
CA TRP A 126 7.72 15.34 -6.05
C TRP A 126 8.79 14.39 -6.63
N LYS A 127 9.04 14.47 -7.94
CA LYS A 127 10.04 13.64 -8.63
C LYS A 127 11.45 13.91 -8.12
N THR A 128 11.78 15.15 -7.77
CA THR A 128 13.09 15.55 -7.24
C THR A 128 13.05 15.84 -5.74
N ASN A 129 11.85 15.96 -5.16
CA ASN A 129 11.62 16.30 -3.76
C ASN A 129 10.85 15.18 -3.03
N THR A 130 11.60 14.18 -2.55
CA THR A 130 11.03 13.05 -1.81
C THR A 130 10.32 13.51 -0.54
N GLU A 131 10.82 14.53 0.15
CA GLU A 131 10.22 15.03 1.40
C GLU A 131 8.83 15.64 1.17
N ALA A 132 8.63 16.38 0.07
CA ALA A 132 7.33 16.93 -0.27
C ALA A 132 6.29 15.83 -0.55
N PHE A 133 6.68 14.77 -1.28
CA PHE A 133 5.81 13.62 -1.51
C PHE A 133 5.37 13.00 -0.18
N ILE A 134 6.32 12.75 0.70
CA ILE A 134 6.05 12.09 1.98
C ILE A 134 5.20 12.97 2.88
N LYS A 135 5.47 14.29 2.90
CA LYS A 135 4.65 15.26 3.61
C LYS A 135 3.20 15.21 3.12
N PHE A 136 2.97 15.17 1.81
CA PHE A 136 1.62 15.04 1.26
C PHE A 136 0.93 13.77 1.76
N VAL A 137 1.61 12.61 1.71
CA VAL A 137 1.03 11.34 2.18
C VAL A 137 0.68 11.42 3.67
N ARG A 138 1.54 12.03 4.50
CA ARG A 138 1.32 12.21 5.94
C ARG A 138 0.15 13.16 6.24
N ASP A 139 0.09 14.30 5.56
CA ASP A 139 -0.97 15.30 5.76
C ASP A 139 -2.35 14.74 5.41
N HIS A 140 -2.41 13.79 4.48
CA HIS A 140 -3.64 13.15 4.01
C HIS A 140 -3.87 11.76 4.62
N GLN A 141 -3.03 11.33 5.56
CA GLN A 141 -3.16 10.04 6.22
C GLN A 141 -4.39 10.02 7.15
N CYS A 142 -5.29 9.08 6.91
CA CYS A 142 -6.42 8.78 7.78
C CYS A 142 -6.14 7.44 8.48
N ASN A 143 -5.81 7.48 9.77
CA ASN A 143 -5.43 6.26 10.49
C ASN A 143 -6.63 5.34 10.72
N SER A 144 -6.43 4.04 10.51
CA SER A 144 -7.30 2.98 10.98
C SER A 144 -7.41 3.04 12.51
N PHE A 145 -8.60 2.74 13.05
CA PHE A 145 -8.81 2.59 14.49
C PHE A 145 -8.79 1.12 14.93
N LEU A 146 -8.95 0.19 14.00
CA LEU A 146 -8.94 -1.26 14.21
C LEU A 146 -8.33 -1.93 12.98
N GLU A 147 -7.45 -2.90 13.22
CA GLU A 147 -6.90 -3.76 12.18
C GLU A 147 -7.05 -5.23 12.57
N TYR A 148 -7.37 -6.08 11.60
CA TYR A 148 -7.60 -7.51 11.75
C TYR A 148 -6.72 -8.28 10.75
N GLY A 149 -6.10 -9.36 11.20
CA GLY A 149 -5.35 -10.28 10.37
C GLY A 149 -5.84 -11.71 10.56
N GLU A 150 -6.28 -12.35 9.46
CA GLU A 150 -6.66 -13.76 9.43
C GLU A 150 -5.43 -14.67 9.64
N TYR A 151 -4.30 -14.26 9.07
CA TYR A 151 -2.98 -14.88 9.19
C TYR A 151 -2.01 -13.87 9.81
N PRO A 152 -2.13 -13.58 11.11
CA PRO A 152 -1.54 -12.39 11.69
C PRO A 152 -0.01 -12.40 11.58
N TYR A 153 0.55 -11.23 11.26
CA TYR A 153 1.99 -10.93 11.14
C TYR A 153 2.76 -11.67 10.04
N ALA A 154 2.12 -12.58 9.29
CA ALA A 154 2.74 -13.26 8.17
C ALA A 154 3.05 -12.25 7.05
N SER A 155 4.26 -12.31 6.51
CA SER A 155 4.68 -11.45 5.42
C SER A 155 4.12 -11.91 4.07
N SER A 156 4.08 -10.99 3.10
CA SER A 156 3.61 -11.30 1.74
C SER A 156 4.48 -12.40 1.08
N ASP A 157 5.78 -12.42 1.39
CA ASP A 157 6.71 -13.45 0.92
C ASP A 157 6.48 -14.81 1.60
N GLU A 158 6.18 -14.83 2.90
CA GLU A 158 5.84 -16.07 3.61
C GLU A 158 4.54 -16.67 3.07
N ILE A 159 3.52 -15.85 2.80
CA ILE A 159 2.25 -16.30 2.22
C ILE A 159 2.49 -16.88 0.82
N LYS A 160 3.22 -16.17 -0.05
CA LYS A 160 3.58 -16.67 -1.39
C LYS A 160 4.35 -17.99 -1.32
N LYS A 161 5.30 -18.10 -0.39
CA LYS A 161 6.08 -19.34 -0.17
C LYS A 161 5.17 -20.48 0.29
N ALA A 162 4.27 -20.24 1.24
CA ALA A 162 3.34 -21.25 1.74
C ALA A 162 2.42 -21.77 0.62
N LEU A 163 1.90 -20.87 -0.23
CA LEU A 163 1.09 -21.23 -1.39
C LEU A 163 1.89 -22.05 -2.42
N LYS A 164 3.14 -21.70 -2.67
CA LYS A 164 4.02 -22.47 -3.56
C LYS A 164 4.27 -23.88 -3.05
N VAL A 165 4.52 -24.03 -1.75
CA VAL A 165 4.71 -25.34 -1.12
C VAL A 165 3.42 -26.17 -1.21
N LYS A 166 2.26 -25.57 -0.94
CA LYS A 166 0.96 -26.23 -1.09
C LYS A 166 0.75 -26.74 -2.52
N GLY A 167 1.03 -25.90 -3.52
CA GLY A 167 0.92 -26.26 -4.93
C GLY A 167 1.83 -27.44 -5.31
N ALA A 168 3.13 -27.33 -5.02
CA ALA A 168 4.10 -28.37 -5.33
C ALA A 168 3.80 -29.71 -4.62
N LEU A 169 3.31 -29.67 -3.38
CA LEU A 169 2.89 -30.87 -2.67
C LEU A 169 1.67 -31.51 -3.33
N SER A 170 0.70 -30.70 -3.78
CA SER A 170 -0.50 -31.20 -4.47
C SER A 170 -0.13 -31.88 -5.79
N GLU A 171 0.73 -31.25 -6.60
CA GLU A 171 1.26 -31.81 -7.85
C GLU A 171 2.00 -33.14 -7.62
N MET A 172 2.84 -33.21 -6.57
CA MET A 172 3.54 -34.44 -6.21
C MET A 172 2.57 -35.57 -5.86
N LEU A 173 1.53 -35.28 -5.07
CA LEU A 173 0.53 -36.28 -4.67
C LEU A 173 -0.29 -36.78 -5.86
N GLU A 174 -0.61 -35.91 -6.83
CA GLU A 174 -1.31 -36.29 -8.07
C GLU A 174 -0.46 -37.22 -8.94
N GLN A 175 0.85 -36.98 -9.04
CA GLN A 175 1.76 -37.83 -9.82
C GLN A 175 2.00 -39.23 -9.21
N MET A 176 1.64 -39.43 -7.95
CA MET A 176 1.78 -40.71 -7.24
C MET A 176 0.53 -41.61 -7.33
N GLN A 177 -0.56 -41.13 -7.95
CA GLN A 177 -1.78 -41.89 -8.22
C GLN A 177 -1.75 -42.52 -9.60
#